data_AF-A0A7W1P3Q3-F1
#
_entry.id   AF-A0A7W1P3Q3-F1
#
_cell.length_a   1.000
_cell.length_b   1.000
_cell.length_c   1.000
_cell.angle_alpha   90.00
_cell.angle_beta   90.00
_cell.angle_gamma   90.00
#
_symmetry.space_group_name_H-M   'P 1'
#
loop_
_entity.id
_entity.type
_entity.pdbx_description
1 polymer ?
#
loop_
_entity_poly.entity_id
_entity_poly.type
_entity_poly.pdbx_seq_one_letter_code
_entity_poly.pdbx_strand_id
1 'polypeptide(L)'
;MFTPRYVKHSKLLVRHAEKYLRYKRDLLSDDAREEIRASVKSLSSALREKNGERIRSDAEALDAKLHKLTPVTWEAHWRENCEVILVAIIVAIGIRSYFLQPFKIPTGSMQPTLNGIIGRPMTDLPPSLPRRVAEFFVLGRNYINVVSNEDDRIVQIVPQKFGFFFTFSRLICTKQRFLVYASPDTLRQDFKVSVGNSYAKGAVIARGAIDTGDQVFVDKCSYNFVKPHRGDVFVFRTDNIPLIPADPETGAPFFIKRLAGEPTDTLRIDPPQLFINQKVADGRGFARVMAAQDGYRGYAPGRDYLND
;
A
#
# COMPACT_ATOMS: atom_id res chain seq x y z
N MET A 1 -40.45 -22.02 23.35
CA MET A 1 -41.43 -20.93 23.14
C MET A 1 -40.66 -19.61 23.04
N PHE A 2 -40.57 -19.01 21.85
CA PHE A 2 -39.77 -17.80 21.65
C PHE A 2 -40.42 -16.60 22.34
N THR A 3 -39.66 -15.88 23.18
CA THR A 3 -40.16 -14.66 23.83
C THR A 3 -40.51 -13.63 22.75
N PRO A 4 -41.71 -12.99 22.80
CA PRO A 4 -42.10 -11.98 21.82
C PRO A 4 -41.07 -10.84 21.72
N ARG A 5 -40.83 -10.34 20.50
CA ARG A 5 -39.85 -9.26 20.22
C ARG A 5 -40.06 -8.03 21.12
N TYR A 6 -41.30 -7.61 21.34
CA TYR A 6 -41.62 -6.44 22.16
C TYR A 6 -41.17 -6.64 23.63
N VAL A 7 -41.41 -7.82 24.21
CA VAL A 7 -40.95 -8.16 25.57
C VAL A 7 -39.42 -8.15 25.65
N LYS A 8 -38.73 -8.64 24.62
CA LYS A 8 -37.27 -8.63 24.56
C LYS A 8 -36.72 -7.20 24.50
N HIS A 9 -37.31 -6.33 23.66
CA HIS A 9 -36.93 -4.92 23.56
C HIS A 9 -37.19 -4.16 24.86
N SER A 10 -38.36 -4.33 25.48
CA SER A 10 -38.68 -3.68 26.76
C SER A 10 -37.74 -4.10 27.90
N LYS A 11 -37.33 -5.37 27.97
CA LYS A 11 -36.32 -5.84 28.93
C LYS A 11 -34.94 -5.19 28.69
N LEU A 12 -34.58 -5.01 27.42
CA LEU A 12 -33.32 -4.36 27.05
C LEU A 12 -33.34 -2.86 27.36
N LEU A 13 -34.49 -2.21 27.15
CA LEU A 13 -34.74 -0.81 27.51
C LEU A 13 -34.64 -0.59 29.03
N VAL A 14 -35.26 -1.45 29.84
CA VAL A 14 -35.12 -1.40 31.32
C VAL A 14 -33.65 -1.47 31.73
N ARG A 15 -32.90 -2.44 31.19
CA ARG A 15 -31.45 -2.58 31.47
C ARG A 15 -30.66 -1.34 31.05
N HIS A 16 -31.00 -0.75 29.90
CA HIS A 16 -30.37 0.47 29.42
C HIS A 16 -30.66 1.66 30.33
N ALA A 17 -31.92 1.84 30.74
CA ALA A 17 -32.34 2.90 31.67
C ALA A 17 -31.66 2.78 33.05
N GLU A 18 -31.55 1.57 33.59
CA GLU A 18 -30.84 1.31 34.85
C GLU A 18 -29.34 1.60 34.74
N LYS A 19 -28.72 1.23 33.61
CA LYS A 19 -27.31 1.55 33.34
C LYS A 19 -27.11 3.06 33.22
N TYR A 20 -28.01 3.75 32.54
CA TYR A 20 -27.99 5.20 32.40
C TYR A 20 -28.07 5.92 33.75
N LEU A 21 -29.03 5.52 34.60
CA LEU A 21 -29.16 6.03 35.97
C LEU A 21 -27.89 5.84 36.81
N ARG A 22 -27.18 4.72 36.63
CA ARG A 22 -25.91 4.46 37.34
C ARG A 22 -24.76 5.32 36.81
N TYR A 23 -24.65 5.48 35.49
CA TYR A 23 -23.53 6.16 34.83
C TYR A 23 -23.63 7.69 34.87
N LYS A 24 -24.85 8.23 34.99
CA LYS A 24 -25.11 9.68 34.99
C LYS A 24 -25.73 10.17 36.29
N ARG A 25 -25.60 9.39 37.38
CA ARG A 25 -26.23 9.69 38.69
C ARG A 25 -25.85 11.07 39.23
N ASP A 26 -24.63 11.50 38.94
CA ASP A 26 -23.98 12.75 39.29
C ASP A 26 -24.34 13.91 38.36
N LEU A 27 -24.79 13.62 37.14
CA LEU A 27 -25.14 14.62 36.12
C LEU A 27 -26.65 14.87 35.98
N LEU A 28 -27.49 13.99 36.54
CA LEU A 28 -28.95 14.10 36.50
C LEU A 28 -29.50 14.81 37.75
N SER A 29 -30.50 15.67 37.56
CA SER A 29 -31.25 16.27 38.67
C SER A 29 -32.01 15.21 39.46
N ASP A 30 -32.29 15.50 40.72
CA ASP A 30 -33.04 14.62 41.63
C ASP A 30 -34.39 14.23 41.05
N ASP A 31 -35.11 15.19 40.48
CA ASP A 31 -36.40 15.00 39.82
C ASP A 31 -36.30 14.05 38.62
N ALA A 32 -35.31 14.25 37.74
CA ALA A 32 -35.12 13.40 36.56
C ALA A 32 -34.77 11.95 36.94
N ARG A 33 -34.02 11.75 38.04
CA ARG A 33 -33.67 10.41 38.54
C ARG A 33 -34.88 9.67 39.07
N GLU A 34 -35.72 10.35 39.85
CA GLU A 34 -36.95 9.74 40.38
C GLU A 34 -37.97 9.47 39.26
N GLU A 35 -38.09 10.35 38.27
CA GLU A 35 -38.95 10.11 37.10
C GLU A 35 -38.54 8.88 36.28
N ILE A 36 -37.25 8.72 35.99
CA ILE A 36 -36.75 7.53 35.27
C ILE A 36 -36.97 6.28 36.14
N ARG A 37 -36.68 6.34 37.45
CA ARG A 37 -36.88 5.21 38.36
C ARG A 37 -38.34 4.78 38.44
N ALA A 38 -39.27 5.74 38.51
CA ALA A 38 -40.71 5.46 38.47
C ALA A 38 -41.13 4.81 37.15
N SER A 39 -40.62 5.30 36.02
CA SER A 39 -40.93 4.76 34.69
C SER A 39 -40.36 3.34 34.49
N VAL A 40 -39.14 3.08 34.99
CA VAL A 40 -38.53 1.74 35.01
C VAL A 40 -39.33 0.77 35.89
N LYS A 41 -39.82 1.24 37.05
CA LYS A 41 -40.65 0.43 37.95
C LYS A 41 -41.99 0.06 37.30
N SER A 42 -42.64 1.00 36.62
CA SER A 42 -43.90 0.76 35.88
C SER A 42 -43.71 -0.25 34.76
N LEU A 43 -42.68 -0.07 33.92
CA LEU A 43 -42.40 -1.01 32.83
C LEU A 43 -42.04 -2.41 33.37
N SER A 44 -41.32 -2.48 34.50
CA SER A 44 -40.98 -3.74 35.15
C SER A 44 -42.19 -4.46 35.74
N SER A 45 -43.17 -3.74 36.30
CA SER A 45 -44.42 -4.35 36.76
C SER A 45 -45.29 -4.81 35.59
N ALA A 46 -45.41 -4.02 34.52
CA ALA A 46 -46.12 -4.40 33.30
C ALA A 46 -45.51 -5.68 32.66
N LEU A 47 -44.18 -5.82 32.67
CA LEU A 47 -43.47 -7.02 32.22
C LEU A 47 -43.73 -8.25 33.09
N ARG A 48 -43.92 -8.06 34.42
CA ARG A 48 -44.26 -9.15 35.36
C ARG A 48 -45.72 -9.59 35.19
N GLU A 49 -46.63 -8.64 35.02
CA GLU A 49 -48.06 -8.85 34.82
C GLU A 49 -48.39 -9.39 33.40
N LYS A 50 -47.42 -9.38 32.48
CA LYS A 50 -47.56 -9.79 31.07
C LYS A 50 -48.67 -9.04 30.32
N ASN A 51 -48.93 -7.79 30.71
CA ASN A 51 -49.92 -6.94 30.05
C ASN A 51 -49.32 -6.29 28.80
N GLY A 52 -49.66 -6.81 27.61
CA GLY A 52 -49.06 -6.40 26.34
C GLY A 52 -49.27 -4.92 25.99
N GLU A 53 -50.44 -4.36 26.27
CA GLU A 53 -50.74 -2.94 25.99
C GLU A 53 -49.93 -2.01 26.90
N ARG A 54 -49.88 -2.32 28.21
CA ARG A 54 -49.07 -1.56 29.16
C ARG A 54 -47.58 -1.66 28.87
N ILE A 55 -47.08 -2.83 28.46
CA ILE A 55 -45.66 -2.99 28.10
C ILE A 55 -45.29 -2.08 26.92
N ARG A 56 -46.16 -1.97 25.91
CA ARG A 56 -45.89 -1.11 24.75
C ARG A 56 -45.94 0.37 25.13
N SER A 57 -46.99 0.78 25.84
CA SER A 57 -47.17 2.18 26.27
C SER A 57 -46.05 2.63 27.23
N ASP A 58 -45.73 1.84 28.26
CA ASP A 58 -44.69 2.18 29.22
C ASP A 58 -43.28 2.16 28.58
N ALA A 59 -43.05 1.29 27.59
CA ALA A 59 -41.79 1.27 26.85
C ALA A 59 -41.63 2.50 25.96
N GLU A 60 -42.67 2.90 25.24
CA GLU A 60 -42.65 4.13 24.43
C GLU A 60 -42.46 5.38 25.31
N ALA A 61 -43.13 5.45 26.45
CA ALA A 61 -42.99 6.57 27.38
C ALA A 61 -41.59 6.66 27.99
N LEU A 62 -41.00 5.51 28.38
CA LEU A 62 -39.64 5.45 28.92
C LEU A 62 -38.59 5.82 27.86
N ASP A 63 -38.75 5.31 26.63
CA ASP A 63 -37.83 5.60 25.51
C ASP A 63 -37.85 7.08 25.13
N ALA A 64 -39.04 7.69 25.02
CA ALA A 64 -39.18 9.11 24.74
C ALA A 64 -38.53 10.00 25.82
N LYS A 65 -38.69 9.64 27.10
CA LYS A 65 -38.02 10.33 28.22
C LYS A 65 -36.51 10.19 28.16
N LEU A 66 -36.00 8.98 27.92
CA LEU A 66 -34.56 8.75 27.79
C LEU A 66 -34.00 9.54 26.62
N HIS A 67 -34.64 9.53 25.45
CA HIS A 67 -34.19 10.28 24.28
C HIS A 67 -34.14 11.80 24.52
N LYS A 68 -35.06 12.34 25.34
CA LYS A 68 -35.03 13.76 25.73
C LYS A 68 -33.86 14.08 26.66
N LEU A 69 -33.52 13.16 27.56
CA LEU A 69 -32.43 13.31 28.54
C LEU A 69 -31.05 12.94 27.99
N THR A 70 -31.02 12.15 26.92
CA THR A 70 -29.82 11.79 26.13
C THR A 70 -30.03 12.20 24.69
N PRO A 71 -29.92 13.50 24.35
CA PRO A 71 -29.80 13.87 22.96
C PRO A 71 -28.57 13.14 22.39
N VAL A 72 -28.73 12.47 21.26
CA VAL A 72 -27.60 11.90 20.53
C VAL A 72 -26.74 13.08 20.08
N THR A 73 -25.68 13.36 20.82
CA THR A 73 -24.74 14.40 20.45
C THR A 73 -23.81 13.84 19.38
N TRP A 74 -23.63 14.59 18.29
CA TRP A 74 -22.70 14.26 17.21
C TRP A 74 -21.28 13.95 17.73
N GLU A 75 -20.89 14.57 18.84
CA GLU A 75 -19.62 14.39 19.54
C GLU A 75 -19.35 12.94 19.99
N ALA A 76 -20.38 12.16 20.33
CA ALA A 76 -20.21 10.78 20.76
C ALA A 76 -19.73 9.89 19.60
N HIS A 77 -20.33 10.04 18.42
CA HIS A 77 -19.94 9.29 17.24
C HIS A 77 -18.55 9.68 16.72
N TRP A 78 -18.23 10.98 16.75
CA TRP A 78 -16.90 11.44 16.35
C TRP A 78 -15.80 10.94 17.28
N ARG A 79 -16.03 10.97 18.61
CA ARG A 79 -15.04 10.49 19.58
C ARG A 79 -14.75 9.01 19.43
N GLU A 80 -15.77 8.18 19.26
CA GLU A 80 -15.61 6.73 19.04
C GLU A 80 -14.84 6.45 17.74
N ASN A 81 -15.18 7.13 16.64
CA ASN A 81 -14.47 6.98 15.38
C ASN A 81 -13.00 7.46 15.49
N CYS A 82 -12.74 8.57 16.19
CA CYS A 82 -11.39 9.04 16.43
C CYS A 82 -10.55 8.04 17.24
N GLU A 83 -11.12 7.42 18.27
CA GLU A 83 -10.44 6.40 19.06
C GLU A 83 -10.09 5.19 18.20
N VAL A 84 -11.04 4.68 17.41
CA VAL A 84 -10.80 3.55 16.49
C VAL A 84 -9.74 3.89 15.45
N ILE A 85 -9.79 5.08 14.85
CA ILE A 85 -8.78 5.55 13.89
C ILE A 85 -7.41 5.65 14.55
N LEU A 86 -7.32 6.19 15.76
CA LEU A 86 -6.06 6.30 16.49
C LEU A 86 -5.47 4.93 16.80
N VAL A 87 -6.27 4.00 17.31
CA VAL A 87 -5.84 2.62 17.58
C VAL A 87 -5.37 1.94 16.30
N ALA A 88 -6.11 2.09 15.20
CA ALA A 88 -5.73 1.54 13.90
C ALA A 88 -4.40 2.11 13.39
N ILE A 89 -4.17 3.42 13.55
CA ILE A 89 -2.91 4.07 13.17
C ILE A 89 -1.75 3.54 14.02
N ILE A 90 -1.91 3.44 15.34
CA ILE A 90 -0.85 2.94 16.24
C ILE A 90 -0.51 1.49 15.90
N VAL A 91 -1.51 0.64 15.69
CA VAL A 91 -1.30 -0.76 15.29
C VAL A 91 -0.61 -0.83 13.92
N ALA A 92 -1.06 -0.04 12.94
CA ALA A 92 -0.43 -0.01 11.61
C ALA A 92 1.02 0.46 11.66
N ILE A 93 1.33 1.50 12.46
CA ILE A 93 2.71 1.98 12.68
C ILE A 93 3.55 0.91 13.39
N GLY A 94 3.00 0.24 14.40
CA GLY A 94 3.67 -0.84 15.12
C GLY A 94 4.03 -2.02 14.21
N ILE A 95 3.05 -2.50 13.43
CA ILE A 95 3.26 -3.57 12.44
C ILE A 95 4.30 -3.15 11.41
N ARG A 96 4.19 -1.93 10.86
CA ARG A 96 5.12 -1.40 9.85
C ARG A 96 6.55 -1.26 10.37
N SER A 97 6.69 -0.86 11.64
CA SER A 97 7.98 -0.61 12.25
C SER A 97 8.71 -1.92 12.54
N TYR A 98 8.02 -2.92 13.11
CA TYR A 98 8.65 -4.11 13.68
C TYR A 98 8.49 -5.40 12.87
N PHE A 99 7.39 -5.58 12.12
CA PHE A 99 7.06 -6.87 11.52
C PHE A 99 7.13 -6.85 9.99
N LEU A 100 6.34 -5.99 9.35
CA LEU A 100 6.11 -6.04 7.90
C LEU A 100 6.19 -4.64 7.29
N GLN A 101 7.11 -4.43 6.34
CA GLN A 101 7.18 -3.18 5.59
C GLN A 101 6.77 -3.39 4.13
N PRO A 102 5.72 -2.71 3.63
CA PRO A 102 5.41 -2.73 2.21
C PRO A 102 6.51 -2.03 1.41
N PHE A 103 6.95 -2.65 0.33
CA PHE A 103 7.93 -2.14 -0.61
C PHE A 103 7.42 -2.32 -2.04
N LYS A 104 7.67 -1.30 -2.87
CA LYS A 104 7.50 -1.37 -4.32
C LYS A 104 8.88 -1.47 -4.95
N ILE A 105 9.07 -2.40 -5.88
CA ILE A 105 10.35 -2.59 -6.57
C ILE A 105 10.41 -1.60 -7.76
N PRO A 106 11.28 -0.56 -7.72
CA PRO A 106 11.28 0.45 -8.77
C PRO A 106 12.03 -0.02 -10.03
N THR A 107 12.99 -0.93 -9.91
CA THR A 107 13.89 -1.33 -11.00
C THR A 107 13.77 -2.81 -11.36
N GLY A 108 14.10 -3.17 -12.60
CA GLY A 108 14.09 -4.55 -13.09
C GLY A 108 15.23 -5.43 -12.57
N SER A 109 16.10 -4.95 -11.67
CA SER A 109 17.36 -5.64 -11.34
C SER A 109 17.23 -7.04 -10.70
N MET A 110 16.02 -7.41 -10.26
CA MET A 110 15.69 -8.72 -9.69
C MET A 110 14.97 -9.65 -10.69
N GLN A 111 14.80 -9.22 -11.93
CA GLN A 111 14.28 -10.05 -13.01
C GLN A 111 15.20 -11.25 -13.27
N PRO A 112 14.64 -12.38 -13.75
CA PRO A 112 13.22 -12.60 -14.08
C PRO A 112 12.40 -13.11 -12.87
N THR A 113 12.92 -12.99 -11.65
CA THR A 113 12.29 -13.56 -10.44
C THR A 113 11.38 -12.61 -9.69
N LEU A 114 11.70 -11.32 -9.68
CA LEU A 114 10.84 -10.26 -9.17
C LEU A 114 10.85 -9.11 -10.18
N ASN A 115 9.66 -8.64 -10.55
CA ASN A 115 9.50 -7.65 -11.59
C ASN A 115 9.41 -6.25 -10.98
N GLY A 116 10.27 -5.35 -11.43
CA GLY A 116 10.13 -3.92 -11.17
C GLY A 116 9.12 -3.27 -12.10
N ILE A 117 9.17 -1.94 -12.19
CA ILE A 117 8.39 -1.18 -13.17
C ILE A 117 8.93 -1.49 -14.58
N ILE A 118 8.07 -1.96 -15.48
CA ILE A 118 8.45 -2.33 -16.85
C ILE A 118 7.72 -1.45 -17.85
N GLY A 119 8.48 -0.76 -18.70
CA GLY A 119 7.99 -0.07 -19.88
C GLY A 119 7.85 -1.02 -21.07
N ARG A 120 6.70 -0.97 -21.74
CA ARG A 120 6.44 -1.66 -23.00
C ARG A 120 6.24 -0.60 -24.09
N PRO A 121 7.29 -0.25 -24.86
CA PRO A 121 7.15 0.72 -25.94
C PRO A 121 6.13 0.25 -26.97
N MET A 122 5.31 1.17 -27.45
CA MET A 122 4.26 0.91 -28.44
C MET A 122 4.29 2.01 -29.50
N THR A 123 4.09 1.61 -30.76
CA THR A 123 3.92 2.55 -31.88
C THR A 123 2.50 3.12 -31.89
N ASP A 124 1.52 2.26 -31.59
CA ASP A 124 0.10 2.58 -31.59
C ASP A 124 -0.31 3.52 -30.46
N LEU A 125 -1.39 4.27 -30.68
CA LEU A 125 -1.97 5.13 -29.66
C LEU A 125 -2.48 4.30 -28.47
N PRO A 126 -2.45 4.87 -27.25
CA PRO A 126 -3.03 4.22 -26.08
C PRO A 126 -4.48 3.76 -26.32
N PRO A 127 -4.91 2.65 -25.70
CA PRO A 127 -6.26 2.14 -25.87
C PRO A 127 -7.32 3.11 -25.35
N SER A 128 -8.59 2.83 -25.65
CA SER A 128 -9.72 3.64 -25.19
C SER A 128 -9.76 3.77 -23.67
N LEU A 129 -10.32 4.88 -23.17
CA LEU A 129 -10.38 5.17 -21.73
C LEU A 129 -10.96 4.02 -20.87
N PRO A 130 -12.06 3.35 -21.25
CA PRO A 130 -12.60 2.25 -20.44
C PRO A 130 -11.62 1.08 -20.31
N ARG A 131 -10.94 0.74 -21.41
CA ARG A 131 -9.93 -0.33 -21.42
C ARG A 131 -8.73 0.04 -20.56
N ARG A 132 -8.28 1.29 -20.59
CA ARG A 132 -7.19 1.79 -19.73
C ARG A 132 -7.55 1.68 -18.25
N VAL A 133 -8.79 2.00 -17.88
CA VAL A 133 -9.25 1.86 -16.49
C VAL A 133 -9.28 0.40 -16.08
N ALA A 134 -9.82 -0.49 -16.92
CA ALA A 134 -9.83 -1.92 -16.65
C ALA A 134 -8.40 -2.50 -16.50
N GLU A 135 -7.50 -2.18 -17.42
CA GLU A 135 -6.09 -2.62 -17.39
C GLU A 135 -5.33 -2.01 -16.21
N PHE A 136 -5.69 -0.81 -15.75
CA PHE A 136 -5.14 -0.24 -14.52
C PHE A 136 -5.51 -1.08 -13.29
N PHE A 137 -6.78 -1.46 -13.14
CA PHE A 137 -7.22 -2.26 -11.99
C PHE A 137 -6.76 -3.72 -12.03
N VAL A 138 -6.73 -4.32 -13.22
CA VAL A 138 -6.38 -5.75 -13.38
C VAL A 138 -4.87 -5.97 -13.45
N LEU A 139 -4.14 -5.13 -14.19
CA LEU A 139 -2.71 -5.32 -14.48
C LEU A 139 -1.81 -4.29 -13.79
N GLY A 140 -2.37 -3.28 -13.13
CA GLY A 140 -1.59 -2.15 -12.64
C GLY A 140 -0.93 -1.37 -13.78
N ARG A 141 -1.51 -1.42 -14.99
CA ARG A 141 -0.93 -0.85 -16.21
C ARG A 141 -1.38 0.58 -16.43
N ASN A 142 -0.41 1.46 -16.66
CA ASN A 142 -0.64 2.82 -17.12
C ASN A 142 -0.12 3.00 -18.55
N TYR A 143 -0.57 4.07 -19.22
CA TYR A 143 -0.17 4.38 -20.59
C TYR A 143 0.40 5.78 -20.67
N ILE A 144 1.52 5.93 -21.38
CA ILE A 144 2.16 7.20 -21.67
C ILE A 144 2.16 7.47 -23.17
N ASN A 145 1.99 8.74 -23.55
CA ASN A 145 2.13 9.22 -24.91
C ASN A 145 2.70 10.63 -24.87
N VAL A 146 4.01 10.74 -25.04
CA VAL A 146 4.78 11.97 -24.98
C VAL A 146 5.36 12.24 -26.36
N VAL A 147 4.95 13.35 -26.95
CA VAL A 147 5.34 13.79 -28.30
C VAL A 147 5.95 15.18 -28.18
N SER A 148 7.07 15.41 -28.85
CA SER A 148 7.72 16.73 -28.87
C SER A 148 6.87 17.70 -29.69
N ASN A 149 6.52 18.87 -29.15
CA ASN A 149 5.73 19.86 -29.91
C ASN A 149 6.60 20.75 -30.80
N GLU A 150 7.92 20.75 -30.57
CA GLU A 150 8.93 21.53 -31.29
C GLU A 150 10.22 20.72 -31.47
N ASP A 151 11.13 21.23 -32.30
CA ASP A 151 12.50 20.72 -32.35
C ASP A 151 13.19 21.04 -31.03
N ASP A 152 13.52 19.99 -30.27
CA ASP A 152 13.99 20.11 -28.90
C ASP A 152 14.99 19.00 -28.55
N ARG A 153 15.76 19.23 -27.49
CA ARG A 153 16.77 18.31 -26.97
C ARG A 153 16.60 18.13 -25.47
N ILE A 154 16.68 16.90 -24.99
CA ILE A 154 16.60 16.60 -23.57
C ILE A 154 17.88 17.07 -22.88
N VAL A 155 17.72 18.01 -21.94
CA VAL A 155 18.82 18.56 -21.14
C VAL A 155 18.95 17.80 -19.83
N GLN A 156 17.83 17.46 -19.20
CA GLN A 156 17.83 16.80 -17.90
C GLN A 156 16.59 15.92 -17.71
N ILE A 157 16.74 14.84 -16.96
CA ILE A 157 15.66 13.97 -16.52
C ILE A 157 15.69 13.94 -14.99
N VAL A 158 14.65 14.47 -14.34
CA VAL A 158 14.59 14.58 -12.88
C VAL A 158 13.50 13.66 -12.33
N PRO A 159 13.81 12.73 -11.40
CA PRO A 159 12.79 11.91 -10.76
C PRO A 159 11.89 12.77 -9.86
N GLN A 160 10.58 12.52 -9.92
CA GLN A 160 9.57 13.11 -9.03
C GLN A 160 8.77 11.99 -8.36
N LYS A 161 8.87 11.89 -7.03
CA LYS A 161 8.10 10.93 -6.24
C LYS A 161 6.77 11.57 -5.83
N PHE A 162 5.65 10.90 -6.10
CA PHE A 162 4.33 11.34 -5.62
C PHE A 162 3.75 10.26 -4.72
N GLY A 163 3.62 10.57 -3.44
CA GLY A 163 3.29 9.58 -2.42
C GLY A 163 4.29 8.42 -2.37
N PHE A 164 3.85 7.28 -1.85
CA PHE A 164 4.71 6.10 -1.65
C PHE A 164 4.82 5.20 -2.90
N PHE A 165 3.86 5.27 -3.83
CA PHE A 165 3.72 4.27 -4.90
C PHE A 165 3.90 4.81 -6.32
N PHE A 166 3.86 6.12 -6.54
CA PHE A 166 3.88 6.70 -7.88
C PHE A 166 5.22 7.38 -8.18
N THR A 167 5.85 6.93 -9.26
CA THR A 167 7.14 7.45 -9.74
C THR A 167 6.91 8.17 -11.06
N PHE A 168 7.14 9.48 -11.05
CA PHE A 168 7.12 10.31 -12.24
C PHE A 168 8.54 10.76 -12.57
N SER A 169 8.75 11.19 -13.81
CA SER A 169 9.96 11.87 -14.24
C SER A 169 9.58 13.17 -14.94
N ARG A 170 10.28 14.24 -14.57
CA ARG A 170 10.25 15.51 -15.28
C ARG A 170 11.31 15.46 -16.37
N LEU A 171 10.87 15.42 -17.62
CA LEU A 171 11.74 15.64 -18.77
C LEU A 171 11.89 17.15 -18.95
N ILE A 172 13.11 17.64 -18.84
CA ILE A 172 13.46 19.05 -19.09
C ILE A 172 14.21 19.08 -20.42
N CYS A 173 13.52 19.59 -21.44
CA CYS A 173 14.10 19.86 -22.74
C CYS A 173 14.56 21.34 -22.79
N THR A 174 15.21 21.75 -23.88
CA THR A 174 15.70 23.14 -24.00
C THR A 174 14.57 24.16 -24.07
N LYS A 175 13.45 23.80 -24.70
CA LYS A 175 12.28 24.69 -24.86
C LYS A 175 11.07 24.22 -24.04
N GLN A 176 10.94 22.92 -23.79
CA GLN A 176 9.71 22.34 -23.23
C GLN A 176 9.97 21.47 -22.00
N ARG A 177 8.92 21.22 -21.22
CA ARG A 177 8.97 20.35 -20.04
C ARG A 177 7.79 19.38 -20.03
N PHE A 178 8.06 18.10 -19.80
CA PHE A 178 7.03 17.07 -19.74
C PHE A 178 7.06 16.33 -18.40
N LEU A 179 5.88 15.99 -17.87
CA LEU A 179 5.74 15.10 -16.73
C LEU A 179 5.30 13.73 -17.23
N VAL A 180 6.12 12.71 -16.99
CA VAL A 180 5.92 11.36 -17.51
C VAL A 180 5.76 10.38 -16.36
N TYR A 181 4.76 9.51 -16.41
CA TYR A 181 4.53 8.46 -15.42
C TYR A 181 5.52 7.29 -15.61
N ALA A 182 6.81 7.55 -15.42
CA ALA A 182 7.88 6.57 -15.56
C ALA A 182 9.05 6.97 -14.67
N SER A 183 9.86 6.00 -14.22
CA SER A 183 11.15 6.32 -13.59
C SER A 183 12.19 6.71 -14.65
N PRO A 184 13.27 7.44 -14.30
CA PRO A 184 14.35 7.74 -15.25
C PRO A 184 15.00 6.48 -15.83
N ASP A 185 15.10 5.41 -15.02
CA ASP A 185 15.64 4.12 -15.47
C ASP A 185 14.73 3.44 -16.49
N THR A 186 13.41 3.40 -16.24
CA THR A 186 12.42 2.87 -17.19
C THR A 186 12.46 3.65 -18.51
N LEU A 187 12.56 4.98 -18.44
CA LEU A 187 12.68 5.83 -19.63
C LEU A 187 13.94 5.51 -20.44
N ARG A 188 15.08 5.34 -19.77
CA ARG A 188 16.36 5.04 -20.41
C ARG A 188 16.43 3.62 -20.97
N GLN A 189 16.02 2.63 -20.18
CA GLN A 189 16.17 1.21 -20.52
C GLN A 189 15.13 0.75 -21.55
N ASP A 190 13.86 1.09 -21.33
CA ASP A 190 12.74 0.55 -22.13
C ASP A 190 12.36 1.47 -23.28
N PHE A 191 12.30 2.78 -23.02
CA PHE A 191 11.91 3.78 -24.03
C PHE A 191 13.10 4.43 -24.76
N LYS A 192 14.34 4.09 -24.38
CA LYS A 192 15.59 4.64 -24.96
C LYS A 192 15.69 6.17 -24.87
N VAL A 193 15.03 6.77 -23.88
CA VAL A 193 15.05 8.21 -23.62
C VAL A 193 16.21 8.53 -22.70
N SER A 194 17.20 9.28 -23.21
CA SER A 194 18.40 9.67 -22.46
C SER A 194 18.67 11.16 -22.60
N VAL A 195 19.43 11.71 -21.64
CA VAL A 195 19.94 13.08 -21.74
C VAL A 195 20.79 13.22 -23.01
N GLY A 196 20.56 14.30 -23.74
CA GLY A 196 21.23 14.59 -25.00
C GLY A 196 20.47 14.14 -26.25
N ASN A 197 19.43 13.31 -26.13
CA ASN A 197 18.56 12.94 -27.26
C ASN A 197 17.87 14.18 -27.83
N SER A 198 17.87 14.30 -29.16
CA SER A 198 17.17 15.35 -29.89
C SER A 198 15.95 14.77 -30.60
N TYR A 199 14.85 15.52 -30.59
CA TYR A 199 13.57 15.14 -31.18
C TYR A 199 13.07 16.27 -32.07
N ALA A 200 12.67 15.93 -33.30
CA ALA A 200 12.01 16.87 -34.18
C ALA A 200 10.57 17.15 -33.71
N LYS A 201 9.98 18.27 -34.16
CA LYS A 201 8.56 18.56 -33.96
C LYS A 201 7.69 17.39 -34.43
N GLY A 202 6.82 16.92 -33.54
CA GLY A 202 5.92 15.78 -33.77
C GLY A 202 6.56 14.40 -33.51
N ALA A 203 7.86 14.34 -33.20
CA ALA A 203 8.52 13.07 -32.89
C ALA A 203 8.08 12.53 -31.52
N VAL A 204 7.89 11.21 -31.44
CA VAL A 204 7.54 10.52 -30.20
C VAL A 204 8.77 10.46 -29.29
N ILE A 205 8.67 11.07 -28.11
CA ILE A 205 9.70 10.97 -27.08
C ILE A 205 9.55 9.64 -26.35
N ALA A 206 8.34 9.33 -25.86
CA ALA A 206 8.02 8.06 -25.22
C ALA A 206 6.54 7.72 -25.40
N ARG A 207 6.25 6.54 -25.94
CA ARG A 207 4.88 6.02 -26.09
C ARG A 207 4.83 4.55 -25.75
N GLY A 208 3.89 4.15 -24.91
CA GLY A 208 3.71 2.76 -24.54
C GLY A 208 2.98 2.55 -23.21
N ALA A 209 2.96 1.30 -22.79
CA ALA A 209 2.42 0.89 -21.50
C ALA A 209 3.51 0.84 -20.43
N ILE A 210 3.13 1.02 -19.17
CA ILE A 210 4.00 0.94 -18.00
C ILE A 210 3.29 0.08 -16.97
N ASP A 211 3.89 -1.07 -16.68
CA ASP A 211 3.40 -1.99 -15.65
C ASP A 211 4.06 -1.63 -14.30
N THR A 212 3.26 -1.54 -13.24
CA THR A 212 3.69 -1.05 -11.92
C THR A 212 4.69 -1.97 -11.21
N GLY A 213 4.82 -3.23 -11.66
CA GLY A 213 5.69 -4.24 -11.06
C GLY A 213 5.13 -4.85 -9.78
N ASP A 214 5.93 -5.71 -9.17
CA ASP A 214 5.58 -6.45 -7.96
C ASP A 214 5.60 -5.54 -6.73
N GLN A 215 4.62 -5.75 -5.85
CA GLN A 215 4.56 -5.16 -4.52
C GLN A 215 4.84 -6.26 -3.49
N VAL A 216 5.85 -6.04 -2.65
CA VAL A 216 6.34 -7.05 -1.71
C VAL A 216 6.21 -6.55 -0.28
N PHE A 217 5.96 -7.46 0.65
CA PHE A 217 6.10 -7.20 2.08
C PHE A 217 7.44 -7.75 2.55
N VAL A 218 8.24 -6.88 3.17
CA VAL A 218 9.52 -7.26 3.77
C VAL A 218 9.28 -7.69 5.20
N ASP A 219 9.64 -8.93 5.51
CA ASP A 219 9.70 -9.45 6.87
C ASP A 219 10.96 -8.92 7.57
N LYS A 220 10.75 -8.14 8.63
CA LYS A 220 11.82 -7.59 9.48
C LYS A 220 12.11 -8.45 10.71
N CYS A 221 11.21 -9.37 11.05
CA CYS A 221 11.26 -10.11 12.29
C CYS A 221 12.16 -11.35 12.14
N SER A 222 12.03 -12.09 11.05
CA SER A 222 12.72 -13.38 10.86
C SER A 222 14.25 -13.30 10.94
N TYR A 223 14.85 -12.19 10.48
CA TYR A 223 16.31 -12.00 10.53
C TYR A 223 16.89 -11.86 11.94
N ASN A 224 16.06 -11.69 12.97
CA ASN A 224 16.52 -11.74 14.36
C ASN A 224 16.76 -13.17 14.85
N PHE A 225 16.25 -14.18 14.13
CA PHE A 225 16.27 -15.59 14.54
C PHE A 225 16.93 -16.52 13.52
N VAL A 226 16.94 -16.13 12.25
CA VAL A 226 17.44 -16.94 11.14
C VAL A 226 18.48 -16.16 10.36
N LYS A 227 19.64 -16.78 10.11
CA LYS A 227 20.67 -16.21 9.23
C LYS A 227 20.24 -16.34 7.77
N PRO A 228 20.57 -15.38 6.89
CA PRO A 228 20.28 -15.49 5.48
C PRO A 228 21.05 -16.66 4.86
N HIS A 229 20.40 -17.39 3.95
CA HIS A 229 20.98 -18.50 3.21
C HIS A 229 21.18 -18.11 1.74
N ARG A 230 22.09 -18.83 1.05
CA ARG A 230 22.28 -18.68 -0.39
C ARG A 230 20.93 -18.81 -1.13
N GLY A 231 20.70 -17.90 -2.07
CA GLY A 231 19.46 -17.84 -2.84
C GLY A 231 18.36 -17.01 -2.20
N ASP A 232 18.45 -16.65 -0.92
CA ASP A 232 17.46 -15.78 -0.27
C ASP A 232 17.42 -14.40 -0.92
N VAL A 233 16.22 -13.82 -1.00
CA VAL A 233 16.04 -12.42 -1.39
C VAL A 233 15.91 -11.59 -0.13
N PHE A 234 16.78 -10.60 0.01
CA PHE A 234 16.82 -9.76 1.19
C PHE A 234 16.90 -8.29 0.83
N VAL A 235 16.39 -7.46 1.75
CA VAL A 235 16.43 -6.01 1.65
C VAL A 235 17.41 -5.49 2.68
N PHE A 236 18.33 -4.64 2.24
CA PHE A 236 19.35 -4.06 3.11
C PHE A 236 19.49 -2.57 2.85
N ARG A 237 19.88 -1.82 3.88
CA ARG A 237 20.30 -0.43 3.73
C ARG A 237 21.68 -0.42 3.11
N THR A 238 21.92 0.51 2.19
CA THR A 238 23.25 0.67 1.58
C THR A 238 24.16 1.59 2.40
N ASP A 239 23.88 1.75 3.70
CA ASP A 239 24.74 2.50 4.61
C ASP A 239 26.17 1.93 4.54
N ASN A 240 27.16 2.81 4.44
CA ASN A 240 28.58 2.44 4.41
C ASN A 240 29.04 1.60 3.22
N ILE A 241 28.25 1.49 2.15
CA ILE A 241 28.74 0.91 0.88
C ILE A 241 29.42 2.02 0.08
N PRO A 242 30.74 1.94 -0.18
CA PRO A 242 31.43 2.94 -0.98
C PRO A 242 30.78 3.09 -2.37
N LEU A 243 30.77 4.31 -2.90
CA LEU A 243 30.21 4.66 -4.22
C LEU A 243 28.67 4.61 -4.34
N ILE A 244 27.93 4.30 -3.28
CA ILE A 244 26.47 4.47 -3.25
C ILE A 244 26.15 5.74 -2.46
N PRO A 245 25.81 6.87 -3.11
CA PRO A 245 25.51 8.11 -2.41
C PRO A 245 24.22 7.97 -1.60
N ALA A 246 24.23 8.51 -0.38
CA ALA A 246 23.01 8.73 0.38
C ALA A 246 22.20 9.88 -0.23
N ASP A 247 20.89 9.74 -0.23
CA ASP A 247 19.99 10.82 -0.62
C ASP A 247 19.92 11.85 0.53
N PRO A 248 20.09 13.15 0.27
CA PRO A 248 20.11 14.17 1.33
C PRO A 248 18.82 14.26 2.15
N GLU A 249 17.66 13.90 1.55
CA GLU A 249 16.36 14.00 2.22
C GLU A 249 15.97 12.68 2.90
N THR A 250 16.36 11.54 2.31
CA THR A 250 15.85 10.22 2.70
C THR A 250 16.92 9.26 3.25
N GLY A 251 18.19 9.67 3.26
CA GLY A 251 19.31 8.86 3.75
C GLY A 251 19.76 7.80 2.75
N ALA A 252 20.46 6.76 3.24
CA ALA A 252 20.89 5.67 2.37
C ALA A 252 19.68 4.89 1.82
N PRO A 253 19.67 4.59 0.50
CA PRO A 253 18.57 3.83 -0.08
C PRO A 253 18.52 2.38 0.44
N PHE A 254 17.35 1.77 0.29
CA PHE A 254 17.17 0.34 0.48
C PHE A 254 17.32 -0.39 -0.84
N PHE A 255 18.16 -1.40 -0.89
CA PHE A 255 18.32 -2.28 -2.05
C PHE A 255 17.76 -3.66 -1.75
N ILE A 256 17.17 -4.28 -2.78
CA ILE A 256 16.73 -5.67 -2.77
C ILE A 256 17.66 -6.47 -3.68
N LYS A 257 18.29 -7.51 -3.14
CA LYS A 257 19.19 -8.41 -3.89
C LYS A 257 19.02 -9.86 -3.45
N ARG A 258 19.54 -10.77 -4.29
CA ARG A 258 19.63 -12.18 -3.98
C ARG A 258 21.01 -12.49 -3.39
N LEU A 259 21.06 -13.22 -2.27
CA LEU A 259 22.31 -13.61 -1.65
C LEU A 259 23.00 -14.68 -2.50
N ALA A 260 24.08 -14.30 -3.20
CA ALA A 260 24.83 -15.21 -4.06
C ALA A 260 25.89 -16.02 -3.31
N GLY A 261 26.59 -15.41 -2.36
CA GLY A 261 27.65 -16.06 -1.60
C GLY A 261 27.76 -15.54 -0.17
N GLU A 262 28.32 -16.39 0.69
CA GLU A 262 28.62 -16.15 2.10
C GLU A 262 30.12 -15.83 2.29
N PRO A 263 30.57 -15.32 3.45
CA PRO A 263 31.95 -14.85 3.64
C PRO A 263 33.08 -15.84 3.30
N THR A 264 32.81 -17.15 3.32
CA THR A 264 33.79 -18.20 2.99
C THR A 264 33.73 -18.66 1.54
N ASP A 265 32.82 -18.11 0.73
CA ASP A 265 32.63 -18.55 -0.64
C ASP A 265 33.60 -17.89 -1.61
N THR A 266 34.07 -18.69 -2.58
CA THR A 266 34.71 -18.19 -3.79
C THR A 266 33.67 -18.12 -4.91
N LEU A 267 33.40 -16.92 -5.40
CA LEU A 267 32.48 -16.67 -6.51
C LEU A 267 33.24 -16.49 -7.82
N ARG A 268 32.76 -17.12 -8.88
CA ARG A 268 33.25 -16.92 -10.25
C ARG A 268 32.06 -16.75 -11.19
N ILE A 269 32.07 -15.71 -12.00
CA ILE A 269 31.07 -15.51 -13.05
C ILE A 269 31.72 -15.93 -14.37
N ASP A 270 31.03 -16.78 -15.10
CA ASP A 270 31.38 -17.26 -16.44
C ASP A 270 30.12 -17.13 -17.28
N PRO A 271 29.82 -15.93 -17.80
CA PRO A 271 28.49 -15.58 -18.26
C PRO A 271 27.89 -16.62 -19.23
N PRO A 272 26.62 -17.03 -19.04
CA PRO A 272 25.66 -16.51 -18.06
C PRO A 272 25.74 -17.21 -16.68
N GLN A 273 26.67 -18.14 -16.49
CA GLN A 273 26.73 -19.01 -15.31
C GLN A 273 27.42 -18.35 -14.11
N LEU A 274 26.87 -18.59 -12.92
CA LEU A 274 27.49 -18.27 -11.64
C LEU A 274 28.02 -19.56 -11.01
N PHE A 275 29.26 -19.53 -10.55
CA PHE A 275 29.89 -20.60 -9.82
C PHE A 275 30.17 -20.17 -8.37
N ILE A 276 29.83 -21.05 -7.43
CA ILE A 276 30.07 -20.93 -6.00
C ILE A 276 30.93 -22.12 -5.59
N ASN A 277 32.15 -21.87 -5.12
CA ASN A 277 33.11 -22.91 -4.73
C ASN A 277 33.31 -23.96 -5.85
N GLN A 278 33.53 -23.48 -7.09
CA GLN A 278 33.72 -24.26 -8.32
C GLN A 278 32.51 -25.07 -8.82
N LYS A 279 31.37 -25.02 -8.13
CA LYS A 279 30.11 -25.63 -8.59
C LYS A 279 29.16 -24.58 -9.14
N VAL A 280 28.39 -24.92 -10.16
CA VAL A 280 27.32 -24.03 -10.66
C VAL A 280 26.34 -23.75 -9.52
N ALA A 281 25.95 -22.47 -9.38
CA ALA A 281 25.04 -22.02 -8.35
C ALA A 281 23.68 -22.73 -8.47
N ASP A 282 23.28 -23.41 -7.40
CA ASP A 282 22.00 -24.14 -7.35
C ASP A 282 20.89 -23.29 -6.72
N GLY A 283 19.67 -23.50 -7.19
CA GLY A 283 18.46 -22.82 -6.74
C GLY A 283 17.69 -22.15 -7.88
N ARG A 284 16.36 -22.18 -7.78
CA ARG A 284 15.43 -21.66 -8.81
C ARG A 284 15.75 -20.23 -9.24
N GLY A 285 16.14 -19.38 -8.30
CA GLY A 285 16.50 -17.99 -8.57
C GLY A 285 17.69 -17.85 -9.52
N PHE A 286 18.78 -18.57 -9.24
CA PHE A 286 19.97 -18.56 -10.08
C PHE A 286 19.69 -19.23 -11.42
N ALA A 287 19.04 -20.39 -11.42
CA ALA A 287 18.71 -21.12 -12.65
C ALA A 287 17.94 -20.24 -13.65
N ARG A 288 16.97 -19.45 -13.18
CA ARG A 288 16.21 -18.54 -14.05
C ARG A 288 17.04 -17.37 -14.60
N VAL A 289 17.95 -16.81 -13.79
CA VAL A 289 18.85 -15.73 -14.25
C VAL A 289 19.83 -16.29 -15.28
N MET A 290 20.48 -17.42 -14.97
CA MET A 290 21.46 -18.07 -15.85
C MET A 290 20.86 -18.61 -17.15
N ALA A 291 19.55 -18.93 -17.16
CA ALA A 291 18.86 -19.37 -18.37
C ALA A 291 18.67 -18.25 -19.40
N ALA A 292 18.56 -16.99 -18.98
CA ALA A 292 18.35 -15.83 -19.85
C ALA A 292 17.21 -16.02 -20.90
N GLN A 293 16.10 -16.61 -20.44
CA GLN A 293 14.89 -16.89 -21.24
C GLN A 293 13.75 -15.92 -20.89
N ASP A 294 12.59 -16.11 -21.54
CA ASP A 294 11.36 -15.32 -21.31
C ASP A 294 11.52 -13.80 -21.53
N GLY A 295 12.40 -13.43 -22.46
CA GLY A 295 12.68 -12.03 -22.77
C GLY A 295 13.65 -11.33 -21.79
N TYR A 296 14.13 -12.03 -20.76
CA TYR A 296 15.21 -11.53 -19.90
C TYR A 296 16.57 -11.77 -20.56
N ARG A 297 17.35 -10.71 -20.75
CA ARG A 297 18.67 -10.78 -21.41
C ARG A 297 19.84 -10.67 -20.42
N GLY A 298 19.57 -10.45 -19.14
CA GLY A 298 20.61 -10.17 -18.16
C GLY A 298 21.06 -8.71 -18.12
N TYR A 299 22.16 -8.46 -17.40
CA TYR A 299 22.83 -7.17 -17.34
C TYR A 299 24.32 -7.39 -17.56
N ALA A 300 24.93 -6.65 -18.49
CA ALA A 300 26.38 -6.52 -18.58
C ALA A 300 26.79 -5.04 -18.50
N PRO A 301 28.07 -4.73 -18.20
CA PRO A 301 28.57 -3.37 -18.24
C PRO A 301 28.37 -2.74 -19.63
N GLY A 302 27.96 -1.48 -19.69
CA GLY A 302 27.81 -0.76 -20.97
C GLY A 302 26.44 -0.94 -21.62
N ARG A 303 26.42 -1.30 -22.91
CA ARG A 303 25.19 -1.54 -23.69
C ARG A 303 24.89 -3.03 -23.91
N ASP A 304 25.73 -3.89 -23.35
CA ASP A 304 25.71 -5.32 -23.59
C ASP A 304 24.79 -6.03 -22.58
N TYR A 305 24.31 -7.20 -22.95
CA TYR A 305 23.49 -8.08 -22.13
C TYR A 305 24.24 -9.39 -21.79
N LEU A 306 23.79 -10.17 -20.80
CA LEU A 306 24.45 -11.45 -20.46
C LEU A 306 24.38 -12.50 -21.59
N ASN A 307 23.45 -12.29 -22.52
CA ASN A 307 23.15 -13.20 -23.61
C ASN A 307 23.57 -12.64 -24.98
N ASP A 308 24.32 -11.53 -25.00
CA ASP A 308 24.99 -10.99 -26.19
C ASP A 308 26.40 -11.58 -26.32
#